data_AF-X1SW94-F1
#
_entry.id   AF-X1SW94-F1
#
_cell.length_a   1.000
_cell.length_b   1.000
_cell.length_c   1.000
_cell.angle_alpha   90.00
_cell.angle_beta   90.00
_cell.angle_gamma   90.00
#
_symmetry.space_group_name_H-M   'P 1'
#
loop_
_entity.id
_entity.type
_entity.pdbx_description
1 polymer ?
#
loop_
_entity_poly.entity_id
_entity_poly.type
_entity_poly.pdbx_seq_one_letter_code
_entity_poly.pdbx_strand_id
1 'polypeptide(L)'
;TWRVALSCPAGFTTPLAFNVPSGWVTYRRKPLEVSSDLYDPDIGLIVYSDGTLINPVAPMPITGAFTVDMGEYVAQWTQLIVEVINGTATDAVVSFQVCTYLFDASYWDEFIMPMIDKVATKVEEIIK
;
A
#
# COMPACT_ATOMS: atom_id res chain seq x y z
N THR A 1 -8.37 -9.82 2.43
CA THR A 1 -7.11 -9.63 3.20
C THR A 1 -6.04 -10.51 2.62
N TRP A 2 -4.88 -9.92 2.33
CA TRP A 2 -3.68 -10.65 1.94
C TRP A 2 -2.72 -10.70 3.13
N ARG A 3 -2.14 -11.89 3.35
CA ARG A 3 -1.06 -12.15 4.32
C ARG A 3 0.01 -12.92 3.57
N VAL A 4 1.18 -12.32 3.43
CA VAL A 4 2.27 -12.87 2.61
C VAL A 4 3.58 -12.69 3.36
N ALA A 5 4.44 -13.70 3.31
CA ALA A 5 5.82 -13.62 3.75
C ALA A 5 6.75 -13.60 2.53
N LEU A 6 7.71 -12.70 2.54
CA LEU A 6 8.70 -12.48 1.49
C LEU A 6 10.08 -12.81 2.02
N SER A 7 10.73 -13.82 1.44
CA SER A 7 12.14 -14.06 1.69
C SER A 7 12.96 -12.98 0.99
N CYS A 8 13.83 -12.31 1.75
CA CYS A 8 14.65 -11.19 1.34
C CYS A 8 16.12 -11.52 1.58
N PRO A 9 16.84 -12.06 0.57
CA PRO A 9 18.23 -12.46 0.73
C PRO A 9 19.15 -11.27 1.06
N ALA A 10 20.23 -11.54 1.81
CA ALA A 10 21.25 -10.57 2.18
C ALA A 10 21.87 -9.90 0.94
N GLY A 11 21.93 -8.57 0.94
CA GLY A 11 22.50 -7.76 -0.15
C GLY A 11 21.58 -7.54 -1.35
N PHE A 12 20.31 -7.96 -1.29
CA PHE A 12 19.36 -7.83 -2.41
C PHE A 12 18.16 -6.95 -2.08
N THR A 13 17.57 -6.39 -3.15
CA THR A 13 16.23 -5.81 -3.12
C THR A 13 15.23 -6.82 -3.67
N THR A 14 14.20 -7.13 -2.90
CA THR A 14 13.16 -8.07 -3.30
C THR A 14 11.81 -7.35 -3.43
N PRO A 15 11.23 -7.27 -4.64
CA PRO A 15 9.91 -6.67 -4.84
C PRO A 15 8.78 -7.70 -4.66
N LEU A 16 7.64 -7.24 -4.16
CA LEU A 16 6.38 -7.99 -4.11
C LEU A 16 5.23 -7.07 -4.52
N ALA A 17 4.44 -7.53 -5.50
CA ALA A 17 3.27 -6.82 -5.99
C ALA A 17 1.99 -7.43 -5.43
N PHE A 18 1.13 -6.58 -4.87
CA PHE A 18 -0.24 -6.86 -4.51
C PHE A 18 -1.15 -6.24 -5.57
N ASN A 19 -1.76 -7.07 -6.41
CA ASN A 19 -2.60 -6.61 -7.51
C ASN A 19 -4.07 -6.80 -7.15
N VAL A 20 -4.86 -5.74 -7.30
CA VAL A 20 -6.31 -5.83 -7.23
C VAL A 20 -6.82 -6.63 -8.44
N PRO A 21 -7.70 -7.63 -8.24
CA PRO A 21 -8.25 -8.38 -9.36
C PRO A 21 -9.01 -7.48 -10.34
N SER A 22 -8.93 -7.80 -11.64
CA SER A 22 -9.68 -7.06 -12.67
C SER A 22 -11.19 -7.08 -12.38
N GLY A 23 -11.86 -5.95 -12.62
CA GLY A 23 -13.28 -5.75 -12.30
C GLY A 23 -13.57 -5.34 -10.86
N TRP A 24 -12.53 -5.16 -10.03
CA TRP A 24 -12.69 -4.72 -8.64
C TRP A 24 -11.92 -3.42 -8.39
N VAL A 25 -12.44 -2.62 -7.45
CA VAL A 25 -11.77 -1.43 -6.93
C VAL A 25 -11.67 -1.52 -5.40
N THR A 26 -10.62 -0.95 -4.83
CA THR A 26 -10.57 -0.76 -3.37
C THR A 26 -11.44 0.42 -2.99
N TYR A 27 -12.21 0.29 -1.90
CA TYR A 27 -13.10 1.37 -1.44
C TYR A 27 -12.89 1.77 0.03
N ARG A 28 -11.95 1.12 0.72
CA ARG A 28 -11.61 1.44 2.11
C ARG A 28 -10.11 1.33 2.35
N ARG A 29 -9.57 2.37 2.97
CA ARG A 29 -8.19 2.43 3.42
C ARG A 29 -7.99 1.58 4.68
N LYS A 30 -6.95 0.75 4.65
CA LYS A 30 -6.33 0.16 5.85
C LYS A 30 -4.81 0.26 5.72
N PRO A 31 -4.10 0.48 6.83
CA PRO A 31 -2.65 0.47 6.81
C PRO A 31 -2.10 -0.89 6.34
N LEU A 32 -0.95 -0.86 5.69
CA LEU A 32 -0.12 -2.03 5.48
C LEU A 32 0.60 -2.33 6.79
N GLU A 33 0.40 -3.52 7.33
CA GLU A 33 1.12 -4.01 8.52
C GLU A 33 2.37 -4.76 8.06
N VAL A 34 3.50 -4.44 8.71
CA VAL A 34 4.82 -4.97 8.37
C VAL A 34 5.46 -5.55 9.63
N SER A 35 6.02 -6.76 9.50
CA SER A 35 6.85 -7.38 10.52
C SER A 35 7.99 -8.16 9.87
N SER A 36 9.02 -8.48 10.65
CA SER A 36 10.18 -9.24 10.17
C SER A 36 10.62 -10.23 11.25
N ASP A 37 11.27 -11.31 10.83
CA ASP A 37 12.00 -12.21 11.74
C ASP A 37 13.37 -11.63 12.15
N LEU A 38 13.89 -10.66 11.39
CA LEU A 38 15.09 -9.89 11.67
C LEU A 38 14.79 -8.39 11.60
N TYR A 39 14.98 -7.69 12.71
CA TYR A 39 14.85 -6.24 12.80
C TYR A 39 16.23 -5.59 12.79
N ASP A 40 16.50 -4.78 11.77
CA ASP A 40 17.81 -4.16 11.55
C ASP A 40 17.63 -2.82 10.78
N PRO A 41 18.32 -1.74 11.16
CA PRO A 41 18.24 -0.46 10.44
C PRO A 41 18.70 -0.54 8.97
N ASP A 42 19.52 -1.51 8.60
CA ASP A 42 19.98 -1.73 7.21
C ASP A 42 18.97 -2.53 6.37
N ILE A 43 17.85 -2.97 6.96
CA ILE A 43 16.70 -3.51 6.24
C ILE A 43 15.70 -2.38 6.01
N GLY A 44 15.47 -2.05 4.75
CA GLY A 44 14.59 -0.95 4.33
C GLY A 44 13.34 -1.42 3.60
N LEU A 45 12.23 -0.71 3.80
CA LEU A 45 10.99 -0.90 3.06
C LEU A 45 10.68 0.34 2.21
N ILE A 46 10.31 0.13 0.95
CA ILE A 46 9.74 1.14 0.06
C ILE A 46 8.37 0.65 -0.42
N VAL A 47 7.36 1.51 -0.40
CA VAL A 47 6.00 1.16 -0.81
C VAL A 47 5.49 2.15 -1.84
N TYR A 48 4.97 1.61 -2.94
CA TYR A 48 4.37 2.35 -4.05
C TYR A 48 2.89 1.97 -4.21
N SER A 49 2.02 2.96 -4.31
CA SER A 49 0.62 2.80 -4.71
C SER A 49 0.43 3.35 -6.12
N ASP A 50 0.05 2.50 -7.07
CA ASP A 50 -0.12 2.85 -8.49
C ASP A 50 1.07 3.68 -9.05
N GLY A 51 2.29 3.27 -8.69
CA GLY A 51 3.53 3.94 -9.10
C GLY A 51 3.91 5.19 -8.28
N THR A 52 3.06 5.64 -7.35
CA THR A 52 3.35 6.76 -6.46
C THR A 52 3.97 6.27 -5.15
N LEU A 53 5.12 6.81 -4.78
CA LEU A 53 5.75 6.53 -3.49
C LEU A 53 4.85 7.06 -2.35
N ILE A 54 4.48 6.19 -1.41
CA ILE A 54 3.60 6.56 -0.28
C ILE A 54 4.34 6.65 1.06
N ASN A 55 5.58 6.15 1.14
CA ASN A 55 6.36 6.26 2.36
C ASN A 55 6.65 7.74 2.69
N PRO A 56 6.52 8.16 3.96
CA PRO A 56 6.94 9.50 4.37
C PRO A 56 8.47 9.69 4.28
N VAL A 57 9.23 8.59 4.45
CA VAL A 57 10.69 8.51 4.31
C VAL A 57 11.01 7.22 3.58
N ALA A 58 11.81 7.25 2.51
CA ALA A 58 12.14 6.07 1.73
C ALA A 58 13.67 5.87 1.63
N PRO A 59 14.20 4.69 2.00
CA PRO A 59 13.51 3.56 2.62
C PRO A 59 13.12 3.82 4.09
N MET A 60 12.04 3.18 4.55
CA MET A 60 11.70 3.11 5.98
C MET A 60 12.47 1.94 6.62
N PRO A 61 13.28 2.17 7.67
CA PRO A 61 14.03 1.10 8.31
C PRO A 61 13.09 0.15 9.08
N ILE A 62 13.33 -1.16 8.98
CA ILE A 62 12.56 -2.21 9.65
C ILE A 62 13.23 -2.56 10.99
N THR A 63 13.10 -1.67 11.97
CA THR A 63 13.67 -1.84 13.33
C THR A 63 12.68 -2.40 14.35
N GLY A 64 11.44 -2.62 13.93
CA GLY A 64 10.36 -3.22 14.72
C GLY A 64 9.16 -3.48 13.82
N ALA A 65 8.09 -4.05 14.37
CA ALA A 65 6.82 -4.11 13.66
C ALA A 65 6.19 -2.71 13.58
N PHE A 66 5.72 -2.32 12.41
CA PHE A 66 5.08 -1.01 12.20
C PHE A 66 4.00 -1.09 11.14
N THR A 67 3.28 0.01 10.98
CA THR A 67 2.27 0.18 9.94
C THR A 67 2.64 1.32 9.01
N VAL A 68 2.37 1.15 7.73
CA VAL A 68 2.45 2.20 6.72
C VAL A 68 1.02 2.66 6.45
N ASP A 69 0.73 3.92 6.76
CA ASP A 69 -0.51 4.53 6.28
C ASP A 69 -0.41 4.68 4.76
N MET A 70 -1.47 4.30 4.06
CA MET A 70 -1.52 4.33 2.60
C MET A 70 -1.56 5.76 2.06
N GLY A 71 -1.66 6.78 2.92
CA GLY A 71 -1.76 8.19 2.56
C GLY A 71 -3.20 8.68 2.51
N GLU A 72 -3.39 10.00 2.46
CA GLU A 72 -4.71 10.65 2.49
C GLU A 72 -5.51 10.45 1.18
N TYR A 73 -4.80 10.34 0.04
CA TYR A 73 -5.40 10.23 -1.29
C TYR A 73 -5.50 8.80 -1.84
N VAL A 74 -4.97 7.81 -1.11
CA VAL A 74 -5.02 6.39 -1.51
C VAL A 74 -6.26 5.73 -0.89
N ALA A 75 -7.43 6.23 -1.29
CA ALA A 75 -8.70 5.55 -1.05
C ALA A 75 -8.90 4.40 -2.05
N GLN A 76 -8.33 4.57 -3.25
CA GLN A 76 -8.38 3.64 -4.36
C GLN A 76 -6.98 3.33 -4.86
N TRP A 77 -6.70 2.05 -5.06
CA TRP A 77 -5.51 1.62 -5.78
C TRP A 77 -5.78 0.36 -6.57
N THR A 78 -5.03 0.17 -7.65
CA THR A 78 -5.06 -1.05 -8.48
C THR A 78 -3.86 -1.95 -8.19
N GLN A 79 -2.74 -1.35 -7.79
CA GLN A 79 -1.53 -2.06 -7.46
C GLN A 79 -0.81 -1.40 -6.28
N LEU A 80 -0.37 -2.24 -5.34
CA LEU A 80 0.58 -1.88 -4.31
C LEU A 80 1.86 -2.68 -4.54
N ILE A 81 3.00 -2.00 -4.69
CA ILE A 81 4.31 -2.63 -4.79
C ILE A 81 5.08 -2.35 -3.51
N VAL A 82 5.57 -3.40 -2.86
CA VAL A 82 6.53 -3.28 -1.77
C VAL A 82 7.90 -3.73 -2.26
N GLU A 83 8.94 -2.98 -1.90
CA GLU A 83 10.33 -3.37 -2.14
C GLU A 83 11.03 -3.43 -0.79
N VAL A 84 11.60 -4.60 -0.49
CA VAL A 84 12.43 -4.79 0.70
C VAL A 84 13.88 -4.79 0.27
N ILE A 85 14.66 -3.85 0.81
CA ILE A 85 16.09 -3.76 0.63
C ILE A 85 16.73 -4.41 1.86
N ASN A 86 17.45 -5.52 1.69
CA ASN A 86 18.21 -6.13 2.78
C ASN A 86 19.69 -5.79 2.63
N GLY A 87 20.16 -4.74 3.32
CA GLY A 87 21.56 -4.33 3.32
C GLY A 87 22.46 -5.14 4.26
N THR A 88 21.91 -6.11 4.99
CA THR A 88 22.65 -6.88 5.99
C THR A 88 23.42 -8.04 5.36
N ALA A 89 24.18 -8.77 6.20
CA ALA A 89 24.83 -10.03 5.84
C ALA A 89 23.96 -11.28 6.11
N THR A 90 22.72 -11.10 6.58
CA THR A 90 21.83 -12.18 7.01
C THR A 90 20.52 -12.12 6.22
N ASP A 91 20.07 -13.27 5.71
CA ASP A 91 18.76 -13.34 5.05
C ASP A 91 17.64 -13.01 6.05
N ALA A 92 16.60 -12.32 5.57
CA ALA A 92 15.44 -11.96 6.38
C ALA A 92 14.15 -12.44 5.72
N VAL A 93 13.11 -12.66 6.52
CA VAL A 93 11.75 -12.90 6.06
C VAL A 93 10.86 -11.78 6.56
N VAL A 94 10.39 -10.95 5.61
CA VAL A 94 9.48 -9.84 5.91
C VAL A 94 8.06 -10.27 5.63
N SER A 95 7.19 -10.11 6.61
CA SER A 95 5.77 -10.42 6.54
C SER A 95 4.94 -9.17 6.35
N PHE A 96 3.95 -9.28 5.48
CA PHE A 96 3.03 -8.21 5.11
C PHE A 96 1.59 -8.66 5.34
N GLN A 97 0.79 -7.76 5.93
CA GLN A 97 -0.65 -7.91 5.96
C GLN A 97 -1.31 -6.64 5.42
N VAL A 98 -2.14 -6.81 4.39
CA VAL A 98 -2.95 -5.72 3.83
C VAL A 98 -4.42 -6.16 3.74
N CYS A 99 -5.29 -5.36 4.35
CA CYS A 99 -6.73 -5.56 4.26
C CYS A 99 -7.28 -4.83 3.04
N THR A 100 -7.51 -5.58 1.96
CA THR A 100 -8.25 -5.10 0.79
C THR A 100 -9.74 -5.30 0.97
N TYR A 101 -10.49 -4.20 0.96
CA TYR A 101 -11.95 -4.19 0.84
C TYR A 101 -12.27 -3.86 -0.61
N LEU A 102 -12.83 -4.85 -1.31
CA LEU A 102 -13.10 -4.78 -2.73
C LEU A 102 -14.58 -4.54 -2.99
N PHE A 103 -14.84 -3.73 -4.00
CA PHE A 103 -16.16 -3.45 -4.53
C PHE A 103 -16.14 -3.64 -6.03
N ASP A 104 -17.25 -4.08 -6.62
CA ASP A 104 -17.32 -4.22 -8.08
C ASP A 104 -17.12 -2.84 -8.73
N ALA A 105 -16.25 -2.79 -9.75
CA ALA A 105 -15.91 -1.55 -10.42
C ALA A 105 -17.14 -0.87 -11.03
N SER A 106 -18.11 -1.65 -11.53
CA SER A 106 -19.35 -1.09 -12.10
C SER A 106 -20.10 -0.21 -11.10
N TYR A 107 -20.21 -0.63 -9.85
CA TYR A 107 -20.90 0.18 -8.85
C TYR A 107 -20.12 1.46 -8.49
N TRP A 108 -18.79 1.40 -8.55
CA TRP A 108 -17.97 2.59 -8.34
C TRP A 108 -18.19 3.62 -9.44
N ASP A 109 -18.13 3.17 -10.69
CA ASP A 109 -18.26 4.02 -11.87
C ASP A 109 -19.70 4.55 -12.05
N GLU A 110 -20.71 3.71 -11.80
CA GLU A 110 -22.11 4.07 -12.06
C GLU A 110 -22.77 4.85 -10.91
N PHE A 111 -22.33 4.66 -9.66
CA PHE A 111 -23.00 5.24 -8.49
C PHE A 111 -22.09 6.14 -7.65
N ILE A 112 -20.86 5.71 -7.37
CA ILE A 112 -20.00 6.44 -6.44
C ILE A 112 -19.40 7.69 -7.09
N MET A 113 -18.76 7.54 -8.25
CA MET A 113 -18.14 8.68 -8.97
C MET A 113 -19.16 9.80 -9.30
N PRO A 114 -20.35 9.50 -9.87
CA PRO A 114 -21.34 10.55 -10.14
C PRO A 114 -21.85 11.27 -8.90
N MET A 115 -21.86 10.59 -7.75
CA MET A 115 -22.22 11.21 -6.47
C MET A 115 -21.10 12.13 -5.97
N ILE A 116 -19.84 11.69 -6.05
CA ILE A 116 -18.66 12.51 -5.71
C ILE A 116 -18.63 13.78 -6.57
N ASP A 117 -18.81 13.66 -7.88
CA ASP A 117 -18.79 14.79 -8.81
C ASP A 117 -19.89 15.82 -8.52
N LYS A 118 -21.10 15.34 -8.19
CA LYS A 118 -22.22 16.20 -7.78
C LYS A 118 -21.92 16.93 -6.47
N VAL A 119 -21.30 16.25 -5.50
CA VAL A 119 -20.90 16.87 -4.23
C VAL A 119 -19.81 17.91 -4.47
N ALA A 120 -18.77 17.57 -5.25
CA ALA A 120 -17.68 18.48 -5.58
C ALA A 120 -18.20 19.76 -6.25
N THR A 121 -19.07 19.62 -7.26
CA THR A 121 -19.73 20.75 -7.94
C THR A 121 -20.47 21.65 -6.94
N LYS A 122 -21.24 21.05 -6.03
CA LYS A 122 -22.00 21.80 -5.03
C LYS A 122 -21.12 22.50 -4.00
N VAL A 123 -19.98 21.89 -3.64
CA VAL A 123 -18.99 22.51 -2.75
C VAL A 123 -18.36 23.73 -3.42
N GLU A 124 -18.02 23.64 -4.70
CA GLU A 124 -17.48 24.77 -5.48
C GLU A 124 -18.46 25.95 -5.58
N GLU A 125 -19.77 25.68 -5.67
CA GLU A 125 -20.81 26.72 -5.64
C GLU A 125 -20.91 27.44 -4.28
N ILE A 126 -20.62 26.75 -3.17
CA ILE A 126 -20.71 27.31 -1.81
C ILE A 126 -19.46 28.11 -1.43
N ILE A 127 -18.29 27.71 -1.95
CA ILE A 127 -17.00 28.34 -1.63
C ILE A 127 -16.76 29.62 -2.45
N LYS A 128 -17.50 29.82 -3.55
CA LYS A 128 -17.51 31.08 -4.33
C LYS A 128 -18.37 32.16 -3.67
#